data_AF-A0A1I2F547-F1
#
_entry.id   AF-A0A1I2F547-F1
#
_cell.length_a   1.000
_cell.length_b   1.000
_cell.length_c   1.000
_cell.angle_alpha   90.00
_cell.angle_beta   90.00
_cell.angle_gamma   90.00
#
_symmetry.space_group_name_H-M   'P 1'
#
loop_
_entity.id
_entity.type
_entity.pdbx_description
1 polymer ?
#
loop_
_entity_poly.entity_id
_entity_poly.type
_entity_poly.pdbx_seq_one_letter_code
_entity_poly.pdbx_strand_id
1 'polypeptide(L)'
;MNETIEMTNASNETQTTNQESIQHFLGKLKEKMKQVYHQRGDNNKYSQQRGLPPFVLREIMECNPLSIGIPKAYGGRGALMHENIALLEAASYESLALSLTFGINSALFLQPVGKYGQEKAKQQVFKRFLQHKNMGGLMITEPDYGSDALNMQTSFTEEEEHFWLKGKKHWAGLTGWADFWLLTARKRNQADLQRDIDFFICDVTQPDQGIKVEEFFDNLGLYQIPYGRNHIDVKIPKTHKLKPHSTGVKMMLDLLHRSRMQFPGMGMGFLQRLMDEAITHCKQRLVGGKSLFNYDQVQERLSKLQASFTICSAMCSNSAKKAGVENDLTGIGIEANAVKSVVTDLMQQAAQSLTQLVGAKAYKLSHIGGRSIVDSRPFQIFEGSNDILYAQISEGIVKQMRKLKEKNLFQFLKTHELTHRSADQLKELFNFELNLQLPQRKLVELGQVLGRVISMDMVHQLADEGFRADLIEGGLNMLHQEIQQTMSNFKLQTQDLVVEDYQENSSWLKFSL
;
A
#
# COMPACT_ATOMS: atom_id res chain seq x y z
N MET A 1 39.73 -24.44 42.83
CA MET A 1 40.38 -23.13 43.02
C MET A 1 40.82 -22.69 41.62
N ASN A 2 40.11 -21.70 41.07
CA ASN A 2 40.34 -20.94 39.84
C ASN A 2 41.29 -21.50 38.76
N GLU A 3 40.71 -21.98 37.67
CA GLU A 3 41.35 -21.92 36.34
C GLU A 3 40.63 -20.85 35.51
N THR A 4 41.34 -19.75 35.31
CA THR A 4 40.93 -18.60 34.50
C THR A 4 41.12 -18.98 33.03
N ILE A 5 40.02 -19.15 32.29
CA ILE A 5 40.07 -19.33 30.83
C ILE A 5 40.26 -17.95 30.20
N GLU A 6 41.44 -17.74 29.61
CA GLU A 6 41.73 -16.60 28.74
C GLU A 6 40.79 -16.62 27.53
N MET A 7 39.85 -15.68 27.50
CA MET A 7 39.15 -15.33 26.26
C MET A 7 40.12 -14.54 25.39
N THR A 8 40.60 -15.17 24.34
CA THR A 8 41.31 -14.51 23.25
C THR A 8 40.35 -13.51 22.59
N ASN A 9 40.67 -12.22 22.73
CA ASN A 9 40.08 -11.14 21.96
C ASN A 9 40.42 -11.34 20.47
N ALA A 10 39.55 -12.05 19.75
CA ALA A 10 39.48 -11.92 18.31
C ALA A 10 38.88 -10.55 18.02
N SER A 11 39.75 -9.62 17.63
CA SER A 11 39.42 -8.35 17.02
C SER A 11 38.36 -8.55 15.93
N ASN A 12 37.14 -8.12 16.21
CA ASN A 12 36.12 -7.84 15.21
C ASN A 12 36.65 -6.69 14.34
N GLU A 13 37.42 -7.02 13.31
CA GLU A 13 37.58 -6.17 12.16
C GLU A 13 36.21 -6.05 11.51
N THR A 14 35.53 -4.95 11.83
CA THR A 14 34.39 -4.45 11.10
C THR A 14 34.83 -4.28 9.65
N GLN A 15 34.57 -5.28 8.81
CA GLN A 15 34.51 -5.07 7.37
C GLN A 15 33.38 -4.08 7.12
N THR A 16 33.71 -2.79 7.13
CA THR A 16 32.92 -1.74 6.52
C THR A 16 32.88 -2.05 5.03
N THR A 17 31.98 -2.97 4.64
CA THR A 17 31.56 -3.09 3.25
C THR A 17 31.10 -1.71 2.82
N ASN A 18 31.86 -1.10 1.90
CA ASN A 18 31.59 0.22 1.34
C ASN A 18 30.31 0.11 0.50
N GLN A 19 29.17 0.11 1.19
CA GLN A 19 27.87 -0.14 0.60
C GLN A 19 27.53 1.04 -0.29
N GLU A 20 27.23 0.76 -1.56
CA GLU A 20 26.97 1.80 -2.55
C GLU A 20 25.82 2.73 -2.13
N SER A 21 25.94 4.01 -2.51
CA SER A 21 24.92 5.01 -2.20
C SER A 21 23.57 4.64 -2.82
N ILE A 22 22.48 5.03 -2.16
CA ILE A 22 21.13 4.77 -2.66
C ILE A 22 20.90 5.40 -4.03
N GLN A 23 21.46 6.58 -4.30
CA GLN A 23 21.31 7.23 -5.62
C GLN A 23 21.98 6.39 -6.73
N HIS A 24 23.17 5.84 -6.47
CA HIS A 24 23.86 5.01 -7.45
C HIS A 24 23.12 3.68 -7.67
N PHE A 25 22.66 3.04 -6.60
CA PHE A 25 21.84 1.83 -6.65
C PHE A 25 20.58 2.02 -7.51
N LEU A 26 19.79 3.05 -7.18
CA LEU A 26 18.55 3.37 -7.92
C LEU A 26 18.84 3.79 -9.36
N GLY A 27 19.96 4.47 -9.62
CA GLY A 27 20.40 4.82 -10.98
C GLY A 27 20.60 3.58 -11.85
N LYS A 28 21.32 2.57 -11.35
CA LYS A 28 21.50 1.29 -12.06
C LYS A 28 20.18 0.56 -12.28
N LEU A 29 19.31 0.51 -11.26
CA LEU A 29 18.00 -0.13 -11.36
C LEU A 29 17.10 0.56 -12.40
N LYS A 30 17.04 1.91 -12.39
CA LYS A 30 16.28 2.71 -13.36
C LYS A 30 16.79 2.48 -14.78
N GLU A 31 18.10 2.50 -14.99
CA GLU A 31 18.68 2.22 -16.31
C GLU A 31 18.35 0.79 -16.76
N LYS A 32 18.42 -0.19 -15.85
CA LYS A 32 18.05 -1.57 -16.18
C LYS A 32 16.58 -1.70 -16.56
N MET A 33 15.66 -1.10 -15.79
CA MET A 33 14.23 -1.08 -16.11
C MET A 33 13.98 -0.41 -17.47
N LYS A 34 14.66 0.70 -17.76
CA LYS A 34 14.57 1.39 -19.05
C LYS A 34 15.01 0.50 -20.22
N GLN A 35 16.11 -0.24 -20.06
CA GLN A 35 16.59 -1.18 -21.07
C GLN A 35 15.55 -2.25 -21.39
N VAL A 36 14.97 -2.89 -20.38
CA VAL A 36 14.05 -4.02 -20.58
C VAL A 36 12.63 -3.60 -20.99
N TYR A 37 12.16 -2.42 -20.54
CA TYR A 37 10.81 -1.95 -20.80
C TYR A 37 10.66 -1.06 -22.04
N HIS A 38 11.73 -0.41 -22.51
CA HIS A 38 11.65 0.55 -23.63
C HIS A 38 12.62 0.28 -24.78
N GLN A 39 13.78 -0.32 -24.53
CA GLN A 39 14.80 -0.52 -25.59
C GLN A 39 14.72 -1.92 -26.20
N ARG A 40 14.58 -2.95 -25.37
CA ARG A 40 14.51 -4.35 -25.81
C ARG A 40 13.08 -4.86 -25.96
N GLY A 41 12.11 -4.11 -25.48
CA GLY A 41 10.72 -4.27 -25.84
C GLY A 41 9.88 -3.13 -25.30
N ASP A 42 8.62 -3.40 -25.00
CA ASP A 42 7.61 -2.37 -24.75
C ASP A 42 6.68 -2.81 -23.63
N ASN A 43 6.75 -2.12 -22.48
CA ASN A 43 5.89 -2.42 -21.34
C ASN A 43 4.40 -2.34 -21.70
N ASN A 44 4.00 -1.47 -22.64
CA ASN A 44 2.61 -1.41 -23.08
C ASN A 44 2.14 -2.68 -23.80
N LYS A 45 3.06 -3.46 -24.38
CA LYS A 45 2.77 -4.77 -24.97
C LYS A 45 2.79 -5.86 -23.91
N TYR A 46 3.80 -5.86 -23.04
CA TYR A 46 3.89 -6.86 -21.96
C TYR A 46 2.65 -6.84 -21.06
N SER A 47 2.17 -5.64 -20.69
CA SER A 47 0.98 -5.49 -19.85
C SER A 47 -0.36 -5.84 -20.51
N GLN A 48 -0.37 -6.33 -21.75
CA GLN A 48 -1.58 -6.90 -22.38
C GLN A 48 -1.74 -8.40 -22.12
N GLN A 49 -0.69 -9.05 -21.60
CA GLN A 49 -0.67 -10.48 -21.30
C GLN A 49 -0.46 -10.70 -19.81
N ARG A 50 -0.96 -11.83 -19.29
CA ARG A 50 -0.72 -12.22 -17.90
C ARG A 50 0.74 -12.64 -17.70
N GLY A 51 1.29 -12.25 -16.56
CA GLY A 51 2.69 -12.46 -16.20
C GLY A 51 3.64 -11.40 -16.77
N LEU A 52 4.93 -11.69 -16.65
CA LEU A 52 6.03 -10.90 -17.18
C LEU A 52 6.90 -11.80 -18.04
N PRO A 53 7.46 -11.30 -19.15
CA PRO A 53 8.48 -12.05 -19.87
C PRO A 53 9.62 -12.45 -18.90
N PRO A 54 10.03 -13.73 -18.83
CA PRO A 54 10.97 -14.18 -17.80
C PRO A 54 12.30 -13.41 -17.76
N PHE A 55 12.78 -12.95 -18.92
CA PHE A 55 14.02 -12.16 -19.00
C PHE A 55 13.90 -10.78 -18.34
N VAL A 56 12.71 -10.15 -18.37
CA VAL A 56 12.47 -8.83 -17.79
C VAL A 56 12.62 -8.91 -16.28
N LEU A 57 11.90 -9.84 -15.64
CA LEU A 57 11.98 -10.02 -14.20
C LEU A 57 13.39 -10.45 -13.76
N ARG A 58 14.00 -11.40 -14.47
CA ARG A 58 15.35 -11.88 -14.16
C ARG A 58 16.37 -10.74 -14.12
N GLU A 59 16.45 -9.92 -15.16
CA GLU A 59 17.47 -8.86 -15.23
C GLU A 59 17.19 -7.71 -14.25
N ILE A 60 15.93 -7.41 -13.95
CA ILE A 60 15.60 -6.45 -12.88
C ILE A 60 16.05 -7.01 -11.53
N MET A 61 15.81 -8.30 -11.27
CA MET A 61 16.18 -8.96 -10.02
C MET A 61 17.69 -9.17 -9.86
N GLU A 62 18.46 -9.21 -10.95
CA GLU A 62 19.93 -9.22 -10.92
C GLU A 62 20.51 -7.99 -10.21
N CYS A 63 19.83 -6.82 -10.30
CA CYS A 63 20.19 -5.63 -9.52
C CYS A 63 19.94 -5.76 -8.01
N ASN A 64 19.35 -6.87 -7.56
CA ASN A 64 19.03 -7.15 -6.17
C ASN A 64 18.13 -6.09 -5.47
N PRO A 65 17.00 -5.68 -6.09
CA PRO A 65 16.08 -4.67 -5.54
C PRO A 65 15.63 -4.99 -4.11
N LEU A 66 15.36 -6.27 -3.84
CA LEU A 66 14.86 -6.73 -2.54
C LEU A 66 15.88 -6.66 -1.40
N SER A 67 17.18 -6.41 -1.69
CA SER A 67 18.18 -6.16 -0.65
C SER A 67 17.85 -4.93 0.21
N ILE A 68 17.03 -4.00 -0.30
CA ILE A 68 16.52 -2.85 0.45
C ILE A 68 15.72 -3.27 1.67
N GLY A 69 14.95 -4.36 1.59
CA GLY A 69 14.14 -4.87 2.71
C GLY A 69 14.90 -5.70 3.74
N ILE A 70 16.21 -5.94 3.54
CA ILE A 70 17.00 -6.86 4.36
C ILE A 70 17.90 -6.07 5.34
N PRO A 71 18.01 -6.44 6.62
CA PRO A 71 18.90 -5.78 7.57
C PRO A 71 20.38 -5.88 7.16
N LYS A 72 21.19 -4.86 7.51
CA LYS A 72 22.63 -4.82 7.18
C LYS A 72 23.41 -6.01 7.72
N ALA A 73 23.05 -6.49 8.92
CA ALA A 73 23.67 -7.66 9.55
C ALA A 73 23.56 -8.95 8.71
N TYR A 74 22.65 -9.01 7.73
CA TYR A 74 22.51 -10.15 6.81
C TYR A 74 22.93 -9.80 5.38
N GLY A 75 23.68 -8.72 5.16
CA GLY A 75 24.17 -8.30 3.84
C GLY A 75 23.18 -7.47 3.02
N GLY A 76 22.07 -7.01 3.63
CA GLY A 76 21.11 -6.10 3.01
C GLY A 76 21.46 -4.62 3.18
N ARG A 77 20.53 -3.73 2.81
CA ARG A 77 20.70 -2.26 2.92
C ARG A 77 20.13 -1.64 4.20
N GLY A 78 19.52 -2.45 5.07
CA GLY A 78 19.11 -2.03 6.40
C GLY A 78 17.62 -1.79 6.57
N ALA A 79 16.77 -2.13 5.60
CA ALA A 79 15.32 -1.94 5.70
C ALA A 79 14.91 -0.47 6.01
N LEU A 80 15.68 0.49 5.51
CA LEU A 80 15.43 1.91 5.73
C LEU A 80 14.16 2.34 5.00
N MET A 81 13.26 3.03 5.71
CA MET A 81 11.93 3.37 5.17
C MET A 81 12.03 4.27 3.92
N HIS A 82 12.88 5.30 3.95
CA HIS A 82 13.06 6.18 2.80
C HIS A 82 13.66 5.48 1.57
N GLU A 83 14.57 4.50 1.75
CA GLU A 83 15.08 3.71 0.63
C GLU A 83 14.00 2.79 0.04
N ASN A 84 13.12 2.23 0.88
CA ASN A 84 11.97 1.46 0.42
C ASN A 84 11.00 2.31 -0.40
N ILE A 85 10.63 3.50 0.10
CA ILE A 85 9.76 4.43 -0.62
C ILE A 85 10.38 4.80 -1.98
N ALA A 86 11.68 5.09 -2.03
CA ALA A 86 12.38 5.44 -3.27
C ALA A 86 12.48 4.28 -4.27
N LEU A 87 12.61 3.02 -3.80
CA LEU A 87 12.53 1.83 -4.64
C LEU A 87 11.14 1.69 -5.29
N LEU A 88 10.09 1.82 -4.47
CA LEU A 88 8.72 1.71 -4.94
C LEU A 88 8.37 2.79 -5.95
N GLU A 89 8.82 4.03 -5.70
CA GLU A 89 8.69 5.16 -6.62
C GLU A 89 9.36 4.85 -7.97
N ALA A 90 10.64 4.45 -7.93
CA ALA A 90 11.40 4.16 -9.14
C ALA A 90 10.74 3.05 -9.99
N ALA A 91 10.24 1.99 -9.35
CA ALA A 91 9.56 0.90 -10.03
C ALA A 91 8.18 1.32 -10.58
N SER A 92 7.42 2.12 -9.82
CA SER A 92 6.04 2.48 -10.16
C SER A 92 5.95 3.43 -11.36
N TYR A 93 6.99 4.25 -11.58
CA TYR A 93 7.11 5.05 -12.80
C TYR A 93 7.06 4.19 -14.07
N GLU A 94 7.67 3.00 -14.01
CA GLU A 94 7.75 2.08 -15.15
C GLU A 94 6.60 1.07 -15.18
N SER A 95 6.29 0.46 -14.04
CA SER A 95 5.22 -0.53 -13.87
C SER A 95 4.69 -0.54 -12.44
N LEU A 96 3.42 -0.16 -12.27
CA LEU A 96 2.74 -0.23 -10.97
C LEU A 96 2.72 -1.66 -10.42
N ALA A 97 2.60 -2.66 -11.28
CA ALA A 97 2.61 -4.07 -10.88
C ALA A 97 4.00 -4.54 -10.40
N LEU A 98 5.08 -4.05 -11.01
CA LEU A 98 6.43 -4.31 -10.50
C LEU A 98 6.64 -3.65 -9.13
N SER A 99 6.19 -2.41 -8.97
CA SER A 99 6.26 -1.71 -7.69
C SER A 99 5.50 -2.46 -6.59
N LEU A 100 4.28 -2.91 -6.87
CA LEU A 100 3.52 -3.74 -5.94
C LEU A 100 4.23 -5.07 -5.63
N THR A 101 4.87 -5.70 -6.62
CA THR A 101 5.69 -6.91 -6.41
C THR A 101 6.81 -6.64 -5.40
N PHE A 102 7.53 -5.52 -5.53
CA PHE A 102 8.55 -5.13 -4.54
C PHE A 102 7.95 -4.79 -3.18
N GLY A 103 6.78 -4.15 -3.12
CA GLY A 103 6.07 -3.88 -1.87
C GLY A 103 5.66 -5.16 -1.13
N ILE A 104 5.10 -6.14 -1.83
CA ILE A 104 4.75 -7.45 -1.28
C ILE A 104 5.99 -8.12 -0.67
N ASN A 105 7.09 -8.16 -1.43
CA ASN A 105 8.32 -8.78 -0.96
C ASN A 105 8.95 -8.03 0.21
N SER A 106 9.02 -6.70 0.15
CA SER A 106 9.71 -5.91 1.16
C SER A 106 8.85 -5.69 2.40
N ALA A 107 7.72 -5.00 2.24
CA ALA A 107 6.87 -4.57 3.35
C ALA A 107 6.09 -5.72 4.00
N LEU A 108 5.62 -6.67 3.20
CA LEU A 108 4.75 -7.76 3.69
C LEU A 108 5.48 -9.05 4.01
N PHE A 109 6.75 -9.20 3.61
CA PHE A 109 7.53 -10.41 3.89
C PHE A 109 8.86 -10.11 4.59
N LEU A 110 9.79 -9.40 3.94
CA LEU A 110 11.16 -9.21 4.45
C LEU A 110 11.21 -8.39 5.74
N GLN A 111 10.51 -7.26 5.81
CA GLN A 111 10.46 -6.42 7.01
C GLN A 111 9.86 -7.17 8.22
N PRO A 112 8.72 -7.88 8.10
CA PRO A 112 8.19 -8.72 9.18
C PRO A 112 9.13 -9.85 9.60
N VAL A 113 9.77 -10.55 8.66
CA VAL A 113 10.77 -11.57 8.97
C VAL A 113 11.96 -10.95 9.72
N GLY A 114 12.41 -9.77 9.31
CA GLY A 114 13.49 -9.04 9.97
C GLY A 114 13.15 -8.61 11.39
N LYS A 115 11.91 -8.14 11.60
CA LYS A 115 11.45 -7.64 12.90
C LYS A 115 11.07 -8.76 13.88
N TYR A 116 10.32 -9.75 13.41
CA TYR A 116 9.67 -10.74 14.27
C TYR A 116 10.18 -12.18 14.06
N GLY A 117 10.99 -12.42 13.04
CA GLY A 117 11.55 -13.75 12.77
C GLY A 117 12.52 -14.20 13.86
N GLN A 118 12.71 -15.51 13.96
CA GLN A 118 13.77 -16.07 14.79
C GLN A 118 15.09 -16.06 14.02
N GLU A 119 16.21 -15.91 14.72
CA GLU A 119 17.55 -15.82 14.12
C GLU A 119 17.87 -16.98 13.18
N LYS A 120 17.51 -18.22 13.56
CA LYS A 120 17.71 -19.42 12.72
C LYS A 120 17.00 -19.32 11.36
N ALA A 121 15.79 -18.75 11.30
CA ALA A 121 15.04 -18.60 10.05
C ALA A 121 15.55 -17.39 9.24
N LYS A 122 15.81 -16.26 9.90
CA LYS A 122 16.29 -15.02 9.25
C LYS A 122 17.51 -15.25 8.36
N GLN A 123 18.54 -15.91 8.90
CA GLN A 123 19.78 -16.11 8.17
C GLN A 123 19.58 -16.88 6.86
N GLN A 124 18.79 -17.96 6.89
CA GLN A 124 18.52 -18.78 5.70
C GLN A 124 17.66 -18.04 4.68
N VAL A 125 16.58 -17.39 5.15
CA VAL A 125 15.67 -16.62 4.29
C VAL A 125 16.42 -15.49 3.57
N PHE A 126 17.13 -14.63 4.31
CA PHE A 126 17.81 -13.48 3.72
C PHE A 126 18.94 -13.88 2.77
N LYS A 127 19.70 -14.93 3.11
CA LYS A 127 20.72 -15.48 2.20
C LYS A 127 20.12 -15.87 0.86
N ARG A 128 18.95 -16.54 0.86
CA ARG A 128 18.29 -16.98 -0.38
C ARG A 128 17.73 -15.84 -1.22
N PHE A 129 17.17 -14.80 -0.59
CA PHE A 129 16.76 -13.59 -1.32
C PHE A 129 17.95 -12.91 -2.02
N LEU A 130 19.10 -12.78 -1.33
CA LEU A 130 20.28 -12.14 -1.89
C LEU A 130 20.95 -12.99 -2.99
N GLN A 131 21.06 -14.30 -2.80
CA GLN A 131 21.84 -15.18 -3.68
C GLN A 131 21.02 -15.79 -4.82
N HIS A 132 19.76 -16.15 -4.57
CA HIS A 132 18.93 -16.88 -5.51
C HIS A 132 17.78 -16.05 -6.09
N LYS A 133 17.65 -14.78 -5.65
CA LYS A 133 16.59 -13.86 -6.08
C LYS A 133 15.18 -14.38 -5.81
N ASN A 134 15.05 -15.16 -4.73
CA ASN A 134 13.77 -15.68 -4.28
C ASN A 134 12.78 -14.55 -3.99
N MET A 135 11.49 -14.89 -4.11
CA MET A 135 10.38 -14.01 -3.75
C MET A 135 9.62 -14.55 -2.55
N GLY A 136 8.97 -13.64 -1.84
CA GLY A 136 8.08 -13.93 -0.74
C GLY A 136 6.75 -13.19 -0.86
N GLY A 137 5.79 -13.58 -0.05
CA GLY A 137 4.51 -12.89 0.07
C GLY A 137 3.81 -13.15 1.40
N LEU A 138 2.60 -12.61 1.53
CA LEU A 138 1.77 -12.72 2.73
C LEU A 138 0.40 -13.32 2.37
N MET A 139 -0.05 -14.28 3.17
CA MET A 139 -1.36 -14.92 3.03
C MET A 139 -2.22 -14.69 4.27
N ILE A 140 -3.17 -13.76 4.17
CA ILE A 140 -4.16 -13.48 5.22
C ILE A 140 -5.55 -13.94 4.78
N THR A 141 -6.02 -13.39 3.67
CA THR A 141 -7.40 -13.47 3.18
C THR A 141 -7.84 -14.89 2.84
N GLU A 142 -9.08 -15.22 3.17
CA GLU A 142 -9.74 -16.49 2.87
C GLU A 142 -11.04 -16.24 2.09
N PRO A 143 -11.58 -17.23 1.35
CA PRO A 143 -12.79 -17.07 0.54
C PRO A 143 -13.95 -16.31 1.20
N ASP A 144 -14.20 -16.59 2.48
CA ASP A 144 -15.29 -15.99 3.25
C ASP A 144 -14.82 -14.90 4.24
N TYR A 145 -13.51 -14.63 4.31
CA TYR A 145 -12.89 -13.75 5.31
C TYR A 145 -11.88 -12.78 4.68
N GLY A 146 -12.39 -11.63 4.23
CA GLY A 146 -11.61 -10.49 3.77
C GLY A 146 -11.42 -9.44 4.86
N SER A 147 -12.31 -8.45 4.93
CA SER A 147 -12.28 -7.41 5.96
C SER A 147 -12.42 -7.97 7.38
N ASP A 148 -13.05 -9.14 7.53
CA ASP A 148 -13.18 -9.87 8.79
C ASP A 148 -12.06 -10.91 9.00
N ALA A 149 -10.81 -10.49 8.76
CA ALA A 149 -9.65 -11.37 8.82
C ALA A 149 -9.45 -12.02 10.20
N LEU A 150 -9.93 -11.41 11.29
CA LEU A 150 -9.81 -11.96 12.64
C LEU A 150 -10.62 -13.25 12.85
N ASN A 151 -11.64 -13.47 12.03
CA ASN A 151 -12.47 -14.68 12.07
C ASN A 151 -12.07 -15.73 11.03
N MET A 152 -10.87 -15.63 10.46
CA MET A 152 -10.31 -16.64 9.56
C MET A 152 -10.38 -18.07 10.14
N GLN A 153 -10.42 -19.06 9.26
CA GLN A 153 -10.59 -20.47 9.58
C GLN A 153 -9.33 -21.30 9.38
N THR A 154 -8.31 -20.77 8.67
CA THR A 154 -7.00 -21.43 8.61
C THR A 154 -6.46 -21.58 10.02
N SER A 155 -6.09 -22.81 10.35
CA SER A 155 -5.78 -23.21 11.70
C SER A 155 -4.45 -23.95 11.77
N PHE A 156 -3.83 -23.95 12.94
CA PHE A 156 -2.65 -24.77 13.19
C PHE A 156 -2.77 -25.59 14.46
N THR A 157 -2.18 -26.79 14.45
CA THR A 157 -1.90 -27.59 15.64
C THR A 157 -0.40 -27.58 15.92
N GLU A 158 -0.06 -27.67 17.20
CA GLU A 158 1.31 -27.70 17.68
C GLU A 158 1.72 -29.15 17.92
N GLU A 159 2.68 -29.63 17.15
CA GLU A 159 3.31 -30.94 17.32
C GLU A 159 4.72 -30.77 17.91
N GLU A 160 5.43 -31.86 18.17
CA GLU A 160 6.75 -31.82 18.82
C GLU A 160 7.77 -31.01 17.99
N GLU A 161 7.95 -31.39 16.71
CA GLU A 161 8.96 -30.81 15.82
C GLU A 161 8.45 -29.64 14.96
N HIS A 162 7.13 -29.52 14.79
CA HIS A 162 6.55 -28.59 13.82
C HIS A 162 5.18 -28.04 14.24
N PHE A 163 4.66 -27.14 13.43
CA PHE A 163 3.28 -26.69 13.42
C PHE A 163 2.62 -27.21 12.16
N TRP A 164 1.49 -27.90 12.29
CA TRP A 164 0.72 -28.37 11.14
C TRP A 164 -0.39 -27.39 10.83
N LEU A 165 -0.31 -26.72 9.68
CA LEU A 165 -1.26 -25.69 9.25
C LEU A 165 -2.21 -26.28 8.21
N LYS A 166 -3.52 -26.03 8.39
CA LYS A 166 -4.58 -26.42 7.45
C LYS A 166 -5.57 -25.30 7.19
N GLY A 167 -5.94 -25.11 5.93
CA GLY A 167 -6.95 -24.12 5.55
C GLY A 167 -6.96 -23.77 4.06
N LYS A 168 -7.50 -22.60 3.74
CA LYS A 168 -7.56 -22.05 2.39
C LYS A 168 -7.23 -20.57 2.43
N LYS A 169 -6.42 -20.12 1.49
CA LYS A 169 -6.05 -18.71 1.31
C LYS A 169 -6.33 -18.28 -0.12
N HIS A 170 -6.67 -17.03 -0.34
CA HIS A 170 -6.83 -16.50 -1.70
C HIS A 170 -6.36 -15.06 -1.82
N TRP A 171 -6.25 -14.57 -3.06
CA TRP A 171 -5.81 -13.20 -3.39
C TRP A 171 -4.42 -12.82 -2.88
N ALA A 172 -3.60 -13.80 -2.48
CA ALA A 172 -2.21 -13.59 -2.18
C ALA A 172 -1.45 -13.29 -3.48
N GLY A 173 -0.96 -12.06 -3.64
CA GLY A 173 -0.18 -11.67 -4.81
C GLY A 173 1.10 -12.50 -4.89
N LEU A 174 1.47 -12.93 -6.10
CA LEU A 174 2.55 -13.90 -6.37
C LEU A 174 2.15 -15.36 -6.09
N THR A 175 0.85 -15.67 -6.09
CA THR A 175 0.36 -17.06 -6.02
C THR A 175 1.03 -17.91 -7.10
N GLY A 176 1.61 -19.05 -6.70
CA GLY A 176 2.36 -19.95 -7.59
C GLY A 176 3.75 -19.46 -8.01
N TRP A 177 4.16 -18.24 -7.64
CA TRP A 177 5.47 -17.66 -7.99
C TRP A 177 6.38 -17.41 -6.79
N ALA A 178 5.83 -17.14 -5.60
CA ALA A 178 6.66 -16.91 -4.42
C ALA A 178 7.26 -18.22 -3.88
N ASP A 179 8.53 -18.16 -3.49
CA ASP A 179 9.25 -19.24 -2.83
C ASP A 179 8.93 -19.32 -1.34
N PHE A 180 8.58 -18.17 -0.75
CA PHE A 180 8.25 -18.07 0.67
C PHE A 180 6.90 -17.41 0.91
N TRP A 181 6.21 -17.84 1.95
CA TRP A 181 4.99 -17.19 2.43
C TRP A 181 5.05 -16.92 3.91
N LEU A 182 4.58 -15.75 4.34
CA LEU A 182 4.08 -15.57 5.68
C LEU A 182 2.62 -16.02 5.70
N LEU A 183 2.36 -17.19 6.28
CA LEU A 183 1.03 -17.74 6.45
C LEU A 183 0.45 -17.29 7.79
N THR A 184 -0.79 -16.82 7.78
CA THR A 184 -1.54 -16.58 9.02
C THR A 184 -2.47 -17.74 9.35
N ALA A 185 -2.50 -18.12 10.63
CA ALA A 185 -3.36 -19.17 11.13
C ALA A 185 -3.72 -18.94 12.60
N ARG A 186 -4.85 -19.49 13.04
CA ARG A 186 -5.29 -19.45 14.45
C ARG A 186 -5.00 -20.79 15.12
N LYS A 187 -4.59 -20.76 16.39
CA LYS A 187 -4.31 -21.99 17.13
C LYS A 187 -5.61 -22.78 17.31
N ARG A 188 -5.62 -24.04 16.88
CA ARG A 188 -6.71 -24.97 17.14
C ARG A 188 -6.56 -25.54 18.54
N ASN A 189 -7.61 -25.44 19.35
CA ASN A 189 -7.70 -26.08 20.65
C ASN A 189 -8.96 -26.94 20.67
N GLN A 190 -8.80 -28.27 20.67
CA GLN A 190 -9.91 -29.21 20.51
C GLN A 190 -10.76 -28.87 19.26
N ALA A 191 -12.03 -28.50 19.44
CA ALA A 191 -12.94 -28.15 18.35
C ALA A 191 -12.84 -26.67 17.93
N ASP A 192 -12.30 -25.79 18.77
CA ASP A 192 -12.38 -24.34 18.60
C ASP A 192 -11.07 -23.69 18.09
N LEU A 193 -11.22 -22.52 17.49
CA LEU A 193 -10.09 -21.66 17.10
C LEU A 193 -9.92 -20.52 18.12
N GLN A 194 -8.69 -20.35 18.62
CA GLN A 194 -8.36 -19.23 19.50
C GLN A 194 -8.51 -17.89 18.80
N ARG A 195 -8.78 -16.81 19.53
CA ARG A 195 -9.01 -15.47 18.92
C ARG A 195 -7.74 -14.84 18.32
N ASP A 196 -6.56 -15.18 18.82
CA ASP A 196 -5.30 -14.60 18.32
C ASP A 196 -4.84 -15.30 17.02
N ILE A 197 -4.00 -14.60 16.26
CA ILE A 197 -3.48 -15.05 14.96
C ILE A 197 -1.97 -15.17 15.03
N ASP A 198 -1.41 -16.28 14.60
CA ASP A 198 0.03 -16.48 14.48
C ASP A 198 0.50 -16.42 13.02
N PHE A 199 1.78 -16.08 12.84
CA PHE A 199 2.43 -15.95 11.54
C PHE A 199 3.57 -16.97 11.40
N PHE A 200 3.65 -17.61 10.24
CA PHE A 200 4.56 -18.71 9.98
C PHE A 200 5.28 -18.50 8.65
N ILE A 201 6.61 -18.61 8.66
CA ILE A 201 7.41 -18.65 7.44
C ILE A 201 7.26 -20.04 6.81
N CYS A 202 6.63 -20.11 5.66
CA CYS A 202 6.53 -21.30 4.83
C CYS A 202 7.52 -21.19 3.67
N ASP A 203 8.35 -22.20 3.49
CA ASP A 203 9.31 -22.33 2.39
C ASP A 203 8.81 -23.41 1.44
N VAL A 204 8.21 -23.02 0.31
CA VAL A 204 7.50 -23.96 -0.58
C VAL A 204 8.44 -24.94 -1.28
N THR A 205 9.75 -24.74 -1.14
CA THR A 205 10.79 -25.64 -1.68
C THR A 205 11.16 -26.78 -0.72
N GLN A 206 10.71 -26.73 0.55
CA GLN A 206 10.94 -27.80 1.52
C GLN A 206 9.89 -28.92 1.40
N PRO A 207 10.25 -30.16 1.77
CA PRO A 207 9.28 -31.23 1.96
C PRO A 207 8.13 -30.79 2.88
N ASP A 208 6.91 -31.23 2.56
CA ASP A 208 5.68 -30.96 3.31
C ASP A 208 5.32 -29.47 3.48
N GLN A 209 5.91 -28.55 2.70
CA GLN A 209 5.61 -27.12 2.72
C GLN A 209 5.12 -26.56 1.37
N GLY A 210 4.96 -27.43 0.36
CA GLY A 210 4.41 -27.04 -0.94
C GLY A 210 2.95 -26.56 -0.82
N ILE A 211 2.64 -25.45 -1.48
CA ILE A 211 1.26 -24.92 -1.55
C ILE A 211 0.62 -25.35 -2.86
N LYS A 212 -0.51 -26.05 -2.78
CA LYS A 212 -1.30 -26.42 -3.95
C LYS A 212 -2.18 -25.23 -4.36
N VAL A 213 -1.92 -24.67 -5.54
CA VAL A 213 -2.80 -23.69 -6.17
C VAL A 213 -4.00 -24.43 -6.77
N GLU A 214 -5.20 -24.17 -6.25
CA GLU A 214 -6.45 -24.77 -6.72
C GLU A 214 -6.97 -24.08 -7.99
N GLU A 215 -6.75 -22.78 -8.12
CA GLU A 215 -7.21 -21.95 -9.24
C GLU A 215 -6.35 -20.70 -9.34
N PHE A 216 -6.02 -20.27 -10.56
CA PHE A 216 -5.51 -18.94 -10.85
C PHE A 216 -6.66 -18.02 -11.28
N PHE A 217 -6.67 -16.80 -10.73
CA PHE A 217 -7.72 -15.82 -11.00
C PHE A 217 -7.46 -15.01 -12.25
N ASP A 218 -8.53 -14.71 -12.99
CA ASP A 218 -8.54 -13.75 -14.08
C ASP A 218 -8.72 -12.30 -13.56
N ASN A 219 -7.68 -11.75 -12.92
CA ASN A 219 -7.70 -10.38 -12.42
C ASN A 219 -7.90 -9.34 -13.55
N LEU A 220 -8.58 -8.23 -13.24
CA LEU A 220 -8.96 -7.15 -14.18
C LEU A 220 -7.79 -6.25 -14.63
N GLY A 221 -6.85 -5.99 -13.73
CA GLY A 221 -5.62 -5.22 -13.96
C GLY A 221 -4.48 -5.81 -13.13
N LEU A 222 -3.28 -5.24 -13.22
CA LEU A 222 -2.05 -5.78 -12.60
C LEU A 222 -1.69 -7.18 -13.14
N TYR A 223 -1.81 -7.37 -14.47
CA TYR A 223 -1.65 -8.66 -15.13
C TYR A 223 -0.30 -9.35 -14.86
N GLN A 224 0.72 -8.57 -14.50
CA GLN A 224 2.06 -9.08 -14.19
C GLN A 224 2.12 -9.88 -12.88
N ILE A 225 1.10 -9.79 -12.02
CA ILE A 225 1.04 -10.47 -10.72
C ILE A 225 -0.03 -11.57 -10.78
N PRO A 226 0.33 -12.84 -10.52
CA PRO A 226 -0.65 -13.91 -10.39
C PRO A 226 -1.34 -13.87 -9.02
N TYR A 227 -2.63 -14.19 -9.04
CA TYR A 227 -3.48 -14.38 -7.86
C TYR A 227 -4.23 -15.70 -8.01
N GLY A 228 -4.66 -16.30 -6.90
CA GLY A 228 -5.42 -17.54 -6.96
C GLY A 228 -5.97 -18.02 -5.63
N ARG A 229 -6.64 -19.18 -5.67
CA ARG A 229 -7.00 -19.97 -4.50
C ARG A 229 -5.89 -20.95 -4.17
N ASN A 230 -5.52 -21.00 -2.90
CA ASN A 230 -4.41 -21.77 -2.37
C ASN A 230 -4.93 -22.71 -1.28
N HIS A 231 -4.69 -24.01 -1.44
CA HIS A 231 -4.94 -25.00 -0.41
C HIS A 231 -3.73 -25.09 0.52
N ILE A 232 -3.97 -24.93 1.82
CA ILE A 232 -2.95 -24.98 2.85
C ILE A 232 -3.05 -26.33 3.58
N ASP A 233 -2.02 -27.15 3.45
CA ASP A 233 -1.79 -28.36 4.24
C ASP A 233 -0.27 -28.55 4.37
N VAL A 234 0.34 -27.88 5.34
CA VAL A 234 1.80 -27.74 5.43
C VAL A 234 2.34 -27.93 6.85
N LYS A 235 3.55 -28.48 6.95
CA LYS A 235 4.26 -28.69 8.21
C LYS A 235 5.42 -27.71 8.35
N ILE A 236 5.29 -26.76 9.28
CA ILE A 236 6.23 -25.65 9.46
C ILE A 236 7.12 -25.89 10.69
N PRO A 237 8.46 -25.86 10.57
CA PRO A 237 9.36 -26.03 11.72
C PRO A 237 9.12 -25.00 12.83
N LYS A 238 9.37 -25.38 14.10
CA LYS A 238 9.22 -24.47 15.25
C LYS A 238 9.96 -23.14 15.13
N THR A 239 11.11 -23.17 14.46
CA THR A 239 11.97 -22.00 14.24
C THR A 239 11.38 -20.98 13.27
N HIS A 240 10.35 -21.35 12.50
CA HIS A 240 9.74 -20.54 11.45
C HIS A 240 8.47 -19.80 11.91
N LYS A 241 8.03 -20.00 13.16
CA LYS A 241 6.98 -19.16 13.77
C LYS A 241 7.55 -17.79 14.15
N LEU A 242 6.88 -16.71 13.75
CA LEU A 242 7.25 -15.35 14.17
C LEU A 242 6.97 -15.14 15.68
N LYS A 243 7.76 -14.27 16.32
CA LYS A 243 7.67 -13.98 17.76
C LYS A 243 7.15 -12.55 17.97
N PRO A 244 5.84 -12.37 18.22
CA PRO A 244 5.30 -11.05 18.55
C PRO A 244 5.84 -10.57 19.90
N HIS A 245 5.98 -9.25 20.07
CA HIS A 245 6.29 -8.65 21.38
C HIS A 245 5.10 -8.71 22.35
N SER A 246 3.88 -8.85 21.81
CA SER A 246 2.64 -8.96 22.59
C SER A 246 1.72 -10.01 21.96
N THR A 247 0.56 -9.62 21.41
CA THR A 247 -0.33 -10.53 20.69
C THR A 247 0.00 -10.56 19.20
N GLY A 248 -0.40 -11.63 18.53
CA GLY A 248 -0.24 -11.76 17.10
C GLY A 248 -1.10 -10.76 16.31
N VAL A 249 -2.30 -10.42 16.82
CA VAL A 249 -3.12 -9.32 16.27
C VAL A 249 -2.38 -7.97 16.31
N LYS A 250 -1.67 -7.63 17.39
CA LYS A 250 -0.90 -6.38 17.47
C LYS A 250 0.27 -6.38 16.49
N MET A 251 0.96 -7.50 16.35
CA MET A 251 2.00 -7.67 15.32
C MET A 251 1.44 -7.50 13.90
N MET A 252 0.25 -8.05 13.62
CA MET A 252 -0.44 -7.85 12.35
C MET A 252 -0.76 -6.37 12.11
N LEU A 253 -1.22 -5.65 13.13
CA LEU A 253 -1.48 -4.20 13.02
C LEU A 253 -0.20 -3.40 12.76
N ASP A 254 0.89 -3.67 13.49
CA ASP A 254 2.20 -3.04 13.23
C ASP A 254 2.65 -3.24 11.77
N LEU A 255 2.56 -4.48 11.28
CA LEU A 255 2.91 -4.86 9.92
C LEU A 255 2.04 -4.13 8.89
N LEU A 256 0.72 -4.21 9.01
CA LEU A 256 -0.20 -3.62 8.03
C LEU A 256 -0.13 -2.10 8.03
N HIS A 257 -0.01 -1.46 9.21
CA HIS A 257 0.18 -0.01 9.27
C HIS A 257 1.50 0.40 8.60
N ARG A 258 2.59 -0.37 8.79
CA ARG A 258 3.86 -0.11 8.09
C ARG A 258 3.76 -0.29 6.58
N SER A 259 3.02 -1.30 6.11
CA SER A 259 2.76 -1.48 4.68
C SER A 259 2.00 -0.29 4.11
N ARG A 260 0.93 0.15 4.79
CA ARG A 260 0.13 1.33 4.41
C ARG A 260 0.96 2.61 4.30
N MET A 261 1.92 2.82 5.20
CA MET A 261 2.85 3.97 5.14
C MET A 261 3.84 3.89 3.95
N GLN A 262 3.94 2.76 3.24
CA GLN A 262 4.78 2.62 2.05
C GLN A 262 4.01 2.83 0.74
N PHE A 263 2.67 2.83 0.76
CA PHE A 263 1.83 3.11 -0.42
C PHE A 263 2.19 4.42 -1.14
N PRO A 264 2.54 5.52 -0.44
CA PRO A 264 2.99 6.75 -1.09
C PRO A 264 4.17 6.56 -2.05
N GLY A 265 5.08 5.60 -1.82
CA GLY A 265 6.14 5.31 -2.77
C GLY A 265 5.59 4.78 -4.10
N MET A 266 4.63 3.86 -4.05
CA MET A 266 3.95 3.35 -5.26
C MET A 266 3.13 4.47 -5.93
N GLY A 267 2.40 5.25 -5.13
CA GLY A 267 1.64 6.40 -5.59
C GLY A 267 2.51 7.44 -6.30
N MET A 268 3.69 7.74 -5.75
CA MET A 268 4.59 8.79 -6.26
C MET A 268 5.03 8.52 -7.69
N GLY A 269 5.63 7.34 -7.93
CA GLY A 269 6.09 6.99 -9.28
C GLY A 269 4.95 6.90 -10.28
N PHE A 270 3.79 6.38 -9.87
CA PHE A 270 2.59 6.30 -10.69
C PHE A 270 2.09 7.69 -11.08
N LEU A 271 1.87 8.57 -10.09
CA LEU A 271 1.38 9.94 -10.30
C LEU A 271 2.35 10.75 -11.16
N GLN A 272 3.66 10.63 -10.92
CA GLN A 272 4.68 11.28 -11.74
C GLN A 272 4.59 10.81 -13.20
N ARG A 273 4.49 9.50 -13.43
CA ARG A 273 4.37 8.95 -14.79
C ARG A 273 3.11 9.47 -15.50
N LEU A 274 1.97 9.50 -14.83
CA LEU A 274 0.73 9.99 -15.43
C LEU A 274 0.80 11.50 -15.74
N MET A 275 1.43 12.28 -14.85
CA MET A 275 1.64 13.72 -15.05
C MET A 275 2.54 13.99 -16.26
N ASP A 276 3.65 13.27 -16.40
CA ASP A 276 4.57 13.42 -17.54
C ASP A 276 3.88 13.10 -18.87
N GLU A 277 3.10 12.01 -18.91
CA GLU A 277 2.31 11.61 -20.08
C GLU A 277 1.24 12.66 -20.42
N ALA A 278 0.52 13.16 -19.41
CA ALA A 278 -0.50 14.20 -19.59
C ALA A 278 0.09 15.49 -20.14
N ILE A 279 1.15 16.01 -19.52
CA ILE A 279 1.80 17.26 -19.95
C ILE A 279 2.34 17.11 -21.37
N THR A 280 3.00 15.99 -21.68
CA THR A 280 3.53 15.71 -23.01
C THR A 280 2.42 15.69 -24.05
N HIS A 281 1.35 14.94 -23.80
CA HIS A 281 0.21 14.87 -24.71
C HIS A 281 -0.45 16.24 -24.92
N CYS A 282 -0.75 16.96 -23.85
CA CYS A 282 -1.44 18.24 -23.92
C CYS A 282 -0.63 19.31 -24.64
N LYS A 283 0.70 19.31 -24.51
CA LYS A 283 1.57 20.23 -25.26
C LYS A 283 1.55 19.96 -26.76
N GLN A 284 1.62 18.67 -27.15
CA GLN A 284 1.74 18.26 -28.55
C GLN A 284 0.42 18.25 -29.31
N ARG A 285 -0.71 17.95 -28.64
CA ARG A 285 -2.01 17.81 -29.29
C ARG A 285 -2.63 19.19 -29.59
N LEU A 286 -2.94 19.43 -30.86
CA LEU A 286 -3.68 20.60 -31.31
C LEU A 286 -5.18 20.31 -31.43
N VAL A 287 -6.01 21.21 -30.90
CA VAL A 287 -7.46 21.27 -31.10
C VAL A 287 -7.81 22.73 -31.39
N GLY A 288 -8.69 22.98 -32.37
CA GLY A 288 -9.09 24.35 -32.73
C GLY A 288 -7.92 25.28 -33.05
N GLY A 289 -6.82 24.76 -33.60
CA GLY A 289 -5.62 25.54 -33.95
C GLY A 289 -4.68 25.91 -32.80
N LYS A 290 -4.95 25.50 -31.54
CA LYS A 290 -4.04 25.73 -30.40
C LYS A 290 -3.74 24.44 -29.64
N SER A 291 -2.64 24.46 -28.88
CA SER A 291 -2.27 23.37 -27.98
C SER A 291 -3.37 23.11 -26.95
N LEU A 292 -3.65 21.83 -26.64
CA LEU A 292 -4.56 21.46 -25.56
C LEU A 292 -4.14 22.09 -24.23
N PHE A 293 -2.82 22.25 -24.02
CA PHE A 293 -2.24 22.89 -22.84
C PHE A 293 -2.73 24.33 -22.58
N ASN A 294 -3.27 25.00 -23.61
CA ASN A 294 -3.75 26.39 -23.54
C ASN A 294 -5.28 26.51 -23.35
N TYR A 295 -5.95 25.42 -22.98
CA TYR A 295 -7.36 25.43 -22.60
C TYR A 295 -7.49 25.43 -21.08
N ASP A 296 -8.29 26.34 -20.54
CA ASP A 296 -8.50 26.51 -19.09
C ASP A 296 -8.91 25.21 -18.39
N GLN A 297 -9.94 24.52 -18.89
CA GLN A 297 -10.37 23.22 -18.37
C GLN A 297 -9.27 22.14 -18.41
N VAL A 298 -8.34 22.20 -19.37
CA VAL A 298 -7.19 21.28 -19.43
C VAL A 298 -6.17 21.67 -18.35
N GLN A 299 -5.91 22.97 -18.16
CA GLN A 299 -5.04 23.48 -17.11
C GLN A 299 -5.54 23.12 -15.71
N GLU A 300 -6.85 23.25 -15.45
CA GLU A 300 -7.47 22.80 -14.20
C GLU A 300 -7.25 21.30 -13.95
N ARG A 301 -7.32 20.47 -14.99
CA ARG A 301 -7.11 19.03 -14.85
C ARG A 301 -5.63 18.68 -14.66
N LEU A 302 -4.73 19.41 -15.31
CA LEU A 302 -3.28 19.27 -15.11
C LEU A 302 -2.86 19.74 -13.71
N SER A 303 -3.46 20.81 -13.18
CA SER A 303 -3.17 21.29 -11.83
C SER A 303 -3.62 20.29 -10.76
N LYS A 304 -4.73 19.57 -10.96
CA LYS A 304 -5.14 18.44 -10.08
C LYS A 304 -4.13 17.29 -10.08
N LEU A 305 -3.52 16.97 -11.23
CA LEU A 305 -2.43 15.97 -11.29
C LEU A 305 -1.19 16.45 -10.52
N GLN A 306 -0.83 17.74 -10.65
CA GLN A 306 0.28 18.34 -9.91
C GLN A 306 0.02 18.37 -8.40
N ALA A 307 -1.20 18.73 -7.99
CA ALA A 307 -1.61 18.71 -6.59
C ALA A 307 -1.56 17.28 -6.00
N SER A 308 -2.02 16.27 -6.76
CA SER A 308 -1.90 14.86 -6.36
C SER A 308 -0.44 14.46 -6.14
N PHE A 309 0.47 14.87 -7.02
CA PHE A 309 1.91 14.67 -6.87
C PHE A 309 2.41 15.31 -5.57
N THR A 310 2.11 16.58 -5.30
CA THR A 310 2.54 17.29 -4.09
C THR A 310 2.04 16.61 -2.81
N ILE A 311 0.77 16.24 -2.75
CA ILE A 311 0.18 15.60 -1.57
C ILE A 311 0.85 14.24 -1.33
N CYS A 312 1.08 13.47 -2.39
CA CYS A 312 1.81 12.21 -2.28
C CYS A 312 3.27 12.44 -1.82
N SER A 313 3.91 13.57 -2.18
CA SER A 313 5.27 13.91 -1.72
C SER A 313 5.28 14.16 -0.22
N ALA A 314 4.26 14.85 0.30
CA ALA A 314 4.10 15.09 1.72
C ALA A 314 3.94 13.78 2.48
N MET A 315 3.11 12.85 1.96
CA MET A 315 2.95 11.51 2.53
C MET A 315 4.24 10.68 2.49
N CYS A 316 5.04 10.79 1.42
CA CYS A 316 6.35 10.14 1.34
C CYS A 316 7.31 10.66 2.41
N SER A 317 7.43 12.00 2.56
CA SER A 317 8.28 12.62 3.59
C SER A 317 7.85 12.22 5.00
N ASN A 318 6.54 12.29 5.29
CA ASN A 318 5.99 11.89 6.58
C ASN A 318 6.29 10.41 6.89
N SER A 319 6.05 9.51 5.94
CA SER A 319 6.25 8.08 6.11
C SER A 319 7.73 7.73 6.30
N ALA A 320 8.62 8.36 5.54
CA ALA A 320 10.06 8.20 5.66
C ALA A 320 10.59 8.51 7.07
N LYS A 321 9.96 9.46 7.77
CA LYS A 321 10.36 9.91 9.12
C LYS A 321 9.77 9.08 10.25
N LYS A 322 8.55 8.57 10.08
CA LYS A 322 7.79 7.93 11.16
C LYS A 322 7.80 6.39 11.10
N ALA A 323 7.86 5.80 9.92
CA ALA A 323 7.51 4.39 9.73
C ALA A 323 8.71 3.42 9.68
N GLY A 324 9.89 3.81 10.18
CA GLY A 324 11.07 2.94 10.28
C GLY A 324 10.80 1.63 11.04
N VAL A 325 11.43 0.53 10.62
CA VAL A 325 11.15 -0.85 11.08
C VAL A 325 11.30 -1.01 12.61
N GLU A 326 12.16 -0.21 13.20
CA GLU A 326 12.43 -0.10 14.64
C GLU A 326 11.23 0.43 15.45
N ASN A 327 10.34 1.20 14.84
CA ASN A 327 9.19 1.79 15.53
C ASN A 327 8.03 0.81 15.64
N ASP A 328 7.27 0.85 16.73
CA ASP A 328 5.97 0.17 16.86
C ASP A 328 4.85 1.06 16.31
N LEU A 329 4.25 0.63 15.22
CA LEU A 329 3.20 1.33 14.48
C LEU A 329 1.80 0.83 14.84
N THR A 330 1.64 -0.05 15.83
CA THR A 330 0.33 -0.52 16.29
C THR A 330 -0.63 0.65 16.61
N GLY A 331 -0.10 1.74 17.17
CA GLY A 331 -0.88 2.90 17.63
C GLY A 331 -1.27 3.92 16.56
N ILE A 332 -0.69 3.88 15.35
CA ILE A 332 -0.86 4.94 14.33
C ILE A 332 -1.99 4.66 13.32
N GLY A 333 -2.98 3.85 13.70
CA GLY A 333 -4.01 3.38 12.78
C GLY A 333 -4.77 4.49 12.04
N ILE A 334 -5.06 5.62 12.70
CA ILE A 334 -5.72 6.78 12.06
C ILE A 334 -4.86 7.34 10.93
N GLU A 335 -3.57 7.60 11.21
CA GLU A 335 -2.64 8.17 10.23
C GLU A 335 -2.37 7.19 9.07
N ALA A 336 -2.06 5.92 9.38
CA ALA A 336 -1.79 4.90 8.37
C ALA A 336 -2.99 4.66 7.45
N ASN A 337 -4.21 4.66 8.02
CA ASN A 337 -5.43 4.53 7.24
C ASN A 337 -5.64 5.75 6.32
N ALA A 338 -5.39 6.97 6.82
CA ALA A 338 -5.52 8.19 6.03
C ALA A 338 -4.54 8.23 4.87
N VAL A 339 -3.27 7.88 5.12
CA VAL A 339 -2.22 7.82 4.08
C VAL A 339 -2.63 6.86 2.97
N LYS A 340 -3.01 5.62 3.30
CA LYS A 340 -3.40 4.61 2.30
C LYS A 340 -4.65 5.04 1.54
N SER A 341 -5.73 5.40 2.25
CA SER A 341 -7.00 5.66 1.58
C SER A 341 -6.93 6.89 0.67
N VAL A 342 -6.32 7.99 1.12
CA VAL A 342 -6.20 9.21 0.31
C VAL A 342 -5.25 9.02 -0.86
N VAL A 343 -4.06 8.42 -0.69
CA VAL A 343 -3.15 8.25 -1.84
C VAL A 343 -3.76 7.37 -2.93
N THR A 344 -4.54 6.37 -2.55
CA THR A 344 -5.18 5.46 -3.51
C THR A 344 -6.38 6.08 -4.22
N ASP A 345 -7.10 6.99 -3.57
CA ASP A 345 -8.07 7.87 -4.23
C ASP A 345 -7.38 8.79 -5.24
N LEU A 346 -6.27 9.43 -4.87
CA LEU A 346 -5.50 10.30 -5.77
C LEU A 346 -4.99 9.55 -7.00
N MET A 347 -4.49 8.32 -6.84
CA MET A 347 -4.07 7.47 -7.95
C MET A 347 -5.22 7.23 -8.95
N GLN A 348 -6.41 6.88 -8.45
CA GLN A 348 -7.58 6.64 -9.30
C GLN A 348 -8.07 7.90 -10.02
N GLN A 349 -8.13 9.03 -9.32
CA GLN A 349 -8.50 10.31 -9.91
C GLN A 349 -7.51 10.76 -10.99
N ALA A 350 -6.22 10.54 -10.76
CA ALA A 350 -5.17 10.84 -11.73
C ALA A 350 -5.27 9.96 -12.99
N ALA A 351 -5.55 8.66 -12.83
CA ALA A 351 -5.76 7.73 -13.94
C ALA A 351 -6.94 8.14 -14.83
N GLN A 352 -8.07 8.53 -14.21
CA GLN A 352 -9.23 9.05 -14.92
C GLN A 352 -8.90 10.36 -15.64
N SER A 353 -8.16 11.27 -14.98
CA SER A 353 -7.75 12.54 -15.56
C SER A 353 -6.85 12.36 -16.78
N LEU A 354 -5.83 11.51 -16.71
CA LEU A 354 -4.99 11.19 -17.87
C LEU A 354 -5.81 10.64 -19.02
N THR A 355 -6.72 9.70 -18.74
CA THR A 355 -7.57 9.09 -19.76
C THR A 355 -8.44 10.15 -20.46
N GLN A 356 -9.03 11.06 -19.69
CA GLN A 356 -9.83 12.16 -20.24
C GLN A 356 -9.01 13.13 -21.08
N LEU A 357 -7.79 13.48 -20.64
CA LEU A 357 -6.90 14.40 -21.36
C LEU A 357 -6.44 13.83 -22.70
N VAL A 358 -6.15 12.52 -22.73
CA VAL A 358 -5.67 11.83 -23.94
C VAL A 358 -6.83 11.42 -24.87
N GLY A 359 -8.04 11.28 -24.33
CA GLY A 359 -9.24 10.92 -25.09
C GLY A 359 -9.19 9.48 -25.62
N ALA A 360 -9.77 9.26 -26.80
CA ALA A 360 -9.96 7.92 -27.38
C ALA A 360 -8.67 7.06 -27.47
N LYS A 361 -7.49 7.69 -27.62
CA LYS A 361 -6.21 6.96 -27.64
C LYS A 361 -5.94 6.24 -26.31
N ALA A 362 -6.32 6.84 -25.18
CA ALA A 362 -6.11 6.24 -23.87
C ALA A 362 -7.06 5.08 -23.60
N TYR A 363 -8.19 4.96 -24.30
CA TYR A 363 -9.15 3.87 -24.09
C TYR A 363 -8.63 2.49 -24.55
N LYS A 364 -7.44 2.44 -25.19
CA LYS A 364 -6.77 1.18 -25.53
C LYS A 364 -6.06 0.59 -24.32
N LEU A 365 -6.19 -0.71 -24.09
CA LEU A 365 -5.42 -1.43 -23.07
C LEU A 365 -3.89 -1.29 -23.26
N SER A 366 -3.48 -1.15 -24.52
CA SER A 366 -2.09 -0.89 -24.92
C SER A 366 -1.61 0.55 -24.61
N HIS A 367 -2.43 1.38 -23.98
CA HIS A 367 -2.07 2.74 -23.60
C HIS A 367 -2.12 2.87 -22.08
N ILE A 368 -1.10 3.51 -21.50
CA ILE A 368 -1.01 3.65 -20.04
C ILE A 368 -2.21 4.39 -19.44
N GLY A 369 -2.80 5.36 -20.16
CA GLY A 369 -4.05 6.03 -19.79
C GLY A 369 -5.14 5.08 -19.28
N GLY A 370 -5.77 4.32 -20.17
CA GLY A 370 -6.86 3.41 -19.79
C GLY A 370 -6.39 2.27 -18.89
N ARG A 371 -5.17 1.74 -19.12
CA ARG A 371 -4.60 0.68 -18.28
C ARG A 371 -4.41 1.13 -16.82
N SER A 372 -4.01 2.38 -16.60
CA SER A 372 -3.78 2.94 -15.26
C SER A 372 -5.05 2.97 -14.42
N ILE A 373 -6.23 3.07 -15.04
CA ILE A 373 -7.52 3.00 -14.34
C ILE A 373 -7.70 1.60 -13.74
N VAL A 374 -7.53 0.55 -14.54
CA VAL A 374 -7.72 -0.83 -14.06
C VAL A 374 -6.60 -1.29 -13.14
N ASP A 375 -5.35 -0.87 -13.39
CA ASP A 375 -4.19 -1.27 -12.58
C ASP A 375 -4.20 -0.61 -11.19
N SER A 376 -4.68 0.63 -11.06
CA SER A 376 -4.75 1.30 -9.76
C SER A 376 -6.03 0.98 -8.97
N ARG A 377 -7.07 0.41 -9.60
CA ARG A 377 -8.36 0.18 -8.94
C ARG A 377 -8.29 -0.74 -7.72
N PRO A 378 -7.50 -1.83 -7.74
CA PRO A 378 -7.38 -2.71 -6.60
C PRO A 378 -6.77 -2.05 -5.36
N PHE A 379 -6.03 -0.95 -5.51
CA PHE A 379 -5.40 -0.26 -4.37
C PHE A 379 -6.42 0.36 -3.41
N GLN A 380 -7.63 0.70 -3.88
CA GLN A 380 -8.73 1.12 -3.00
C GLN A 380 -9.44 -0.06 -2.30
N ILE A 381 -9.07 -1.30 -2.63
CA ILE A 381 -9.72 -2.53 -2.15
C ILE A 381 -8.76 -3.30 -1.22
N PHE A 382 -7.53 -3.54 -1.68
CA PHE A 382 -6.51 -4.29 -0.96
C PHE A 382 -6.03 -3.53 0.29
N GLU A 383 -5.40 -4.25 1.22
CA GLU A 383 -4.80 -3.65 2.43
C GLU A 383 -5.82 -2.91 3.32
N GLY A 384 -7.07 -3.36 3.24
CA GLY A 384 -8.26 -2.75 3.84
C GLY A 384 -8.97 -1.85 2.82
N SER A 385 -10.24 -2.12 2.51
CA SER A 385 -11.00 -1.29 1.57
C SER A 385 -11.12 0.14 2.08
N ASN A 386 -11.11 1.12 1.17
CA ASN A 386 -11.14 2.53 1.56
C ASN A 386 -12.36 2.86 2.43
N ASP A 387 -13.53 2.24 2.20
CA ASP A 387 -14.72 2.42 3.06
C ASP A 387 -14.46 1.99 4.51
N ILE A 388 -13.84 0.82 4.71
CA ILE A 388 -13.51 0.32 6.05
C ILE A 388 -12.48 1.23 6.71
N LEU A 389 -11.45 1.64 5.97
CA LEU A 389 -10.39 2.49 6.52
C LEU A 389 -10.91 3.89 6.87
N TYR A 390 -11.78 4.48 6.04
CA TYR A 390 -12.42 5.75 6.33
C TYR A 390 -13.35 5.67 7.54
N ALA A 391 -14.17 4.62 7.66
CA ALA A 391 -14.97 4.40 8.86
C ALA A 391 -14.08 4.29 10.11
N GLN A 392 -12.98 3.55 10.04
CA GLN A 392 -12.04 3.38 11.16
C GLN A 392 -11.33 4.69 11.56
N ILE A 393 -11.03 5.58 10.61
CA ILE A 393 -10.50 6.92 10.89
C ILE A 393 -11.51 7.69 11.76
N SER A 394 -12.77 7.75 11.31
CA SER A 394 -13.84 8.43 12.05
C SER A 394 -14.07 7.81 13.43
N GLU A 395 -14.15 6.50 13.53
CA GLU A 395 -14.31 5.79 14.79
C GLU A 395 -13.17 6.08 15.77
N GLY A 396 -11.93 6.11 15.25
CA GLY A 396 -10.75 6.48 16.02
C GLY A 396 -10.86 7.89 16.60
N ILE A 397 -11.22 8.86 15.77
CA ILE A 397 -11.38 10.27 16.18
C ILE A 397 -12.54 10.45 17.15
N VAL A 398 -13.72 9.89 16.83
CA VAL A 398 -14.90 9.92 17.70
C VAL A 398 -14.62 9.29 19.06
N LYS A 399 -13.87 8.18 19.11
CA LYS A 399 -13.45 7.54 20.35
C LYS A 399 -12.55 8.46 21.19
N GLN A 400 -11.61 9.17 20.56
CA GLN A 400 -10.77 10.14 21.26
C GLN A 400 -11.57 11.34 21.76
N MET A 401 -12.47 11.90 20.94
CA MET A 401 -13.39 12.97 21.32
C MET A 401 -14.22 12.60 22.56
N ARG A 402 -14.82 11.39 22.58
CA ARG A 402 -15.55 10.86 23.75
C ARG A 402 -14.67 10.80 25.00
N LYS A 403 -13.42 10.35 24.86
CA LYS A 403 -12.46 10.27 25.99
C LYS A 403 -12.11 11.65 26.54
N LEU A 404 -11.97 12.65 25.68
CA LEU A 404 -11.67 14.03 26.06
C LEU A 404 -12.91 14.84 26.47
N LYS A 405 -14.12 14.28 26.29
CA LYS A 405 -15.41 14.98 26.48
C LYS A 405 -15.55 16.24 25.61
N GLU A 406 -14.88 16.27 24.46
CA GLU A 406 -14.99 17.33 23.46
C GLU A 406 -16.01 16.90 22.39
N LYS A 407 -17.01 17.73 22.15
CA LYS A 407 -18.05 17.48 21.13
C LYS A 407 -17.90 18.38 19.92
N ASN A 408 -17.25 19.52 20.06
CA ASN A 408 -16.99 20.42 18.95
C ASN A 408 -15.83 19.89 18.11
N LEU A 409 -16.11 19.59 16.84
CA LEU A 409 -15.13 18.98 15.94
C LEU A 409 -13.93 19.90 15.71
N PHE A 410 -14.15 21.20 15.50
CA PHE A 410 -13.07 22.17 15.32
C PHE A 410 -12.14 22.25 16.55
N GLN A 411 -12.67 22.34 17.77
CA GLN A 411 -11.86 22.41 18.98
C GLN A 411 -10.98 21.17 19.17
N PHE A 412 -11.53 19.99 18.85
CA PHE A 412 -10.75 18.76 18.84
C PHE A 412 -9.63 18.80 17.78
N LEU A 413 -9.97 19.11 16.52
CA LEU A 413 -9.01 19.09 15.41
C LEU A 413 -7.87 20.11 15.60
N LYS A 414 -8.16 21.25 16.22
CA LYS A 414 -7.17 22.30 16.50
C LYS A 414 -6.06 21.84 17.47
N THR A 415 -6.37 20.90 18.34
CA THR A 415 -5.42 20.41 19.37
C THR A 415 -4.84 19.03 19.04
N HIS A 416 -5.38 18.35 18.02
CA HIS A 416 -4.96 17.02 17.64
C HIS A 416 -3.71 17.03 16.75
N GLU A 417 -2.73 16.17 17.07
CA GLU A 417 -1.40 16.18 16.46
C GLU A 417 -1.41 16.00 14.94
N LEU A 418 -2.36 15.25 14.40
CA LEU A 418 -2.45 14.98 12.95
C LEU A 418 -3.19 16.07 12.15
N THR A 419 -3.73 17.10 12.80
CA THR A 419 -4.62 18.07 12.14
C THR A 419 -4.40 19.53 12.54
N HIS A 420 -3.66 19.78 13.62
CA HIS A 420 -3.50 21.10 14.22
C HIS A 420 -3.02 22.20 13.25
N ARG A 421 -2.20 21.89 12.23
CA ARG A 421 -1.68 22.88 11.26
C ARG A 421 -2.74 23.31 10.26
N SER A 422 -3.68 22.42 9.97
CA SER A 422 -4.74 22.65 8.96
C SER A 422 -6.06 23.16 9.58
N ALA A 423 -6.29 22.91 10.87
CA ALA A 423 -7.58 23.12 11.51
C ALA A 423 -8.11 24.57 11.41
N ASP A 424 -7.25 25.58 11.65
CA ASP A 424 -7.67 26.99 11.64
C ASP A 424 -8.18 27.45 10.26
N GLN A 425 -7.60 26.93 9.17
CA GLN A 425 -8.05 27.24 7.80
C GLN A 425 -9.45 26.67 7.49
N LEU A 426 -9.89 25.67 8.26
CA LEU A 426 -11.11 24.92 8.02
C LEU A 426 -12.18 25.18 9.10
N LYS A 427 -11.98 26.19 9.96
CA LYS A 427 -12.86 26.52 11.09
C LYS A 427 -14.33 26.66 10.69
N GLU A 428 -14.61 27.39 9.61
CA GLU A 428 -15.98 27.62 9.14
C GLU A 428 -16.70 26.33 8.71
N LEU A 429 -15.94 25.30 8.31
CA LEU A 429 -16.51 23.99 7.95
C LEU A 429 -16.79 23.11 9.16
N PHE A 430 -15.95 23.21 10.20
CA PHE A 430 -15.90 22.27 11.33
C PHE A 430 -16.40 22.80 12.68
N ASN A 431 -16.73 24.08 12.80
CA ASN A 431 -17.19 24.65 14.07
C ASN A 431 -18.66 24.31 14.36
N PHE A 432 -18.91 23.04 14.73
CA PHE A 432 -20.21 22.52 15.16
C PHE A 432 -20.02 21.35 16.13
N GLU A 433 -21.06 21.04 16.91
CA GLU A 433 -21.08 19.84 17.75
C GLU A 433 -21.37 18.59 16.92
N LEU A 434 -20.44 17.63 16.93
CA LEU A 434 -20.56 16.38 16.21
C LEU A 434 -21.44 15.38 17.00
N ASN A 435 -22.45 14.80 16.35
CA ASN A 435 -23.11 13.62 16.88
C ASN A 435 -22.09 12.46 16.91
N LEU A 436 -21.75 11.99 18.10
CA LEU A 436 -20.76 10.94 18.28
C LEU A 436 -21.31 9.54 17.96
N GLN A 437 -22.60 9.38 17.71
CA GLN A 437 -23.23 8.13 17.25
C GLN A 437 -23.64 8.27 15.79
N LEU A 438 -22.68 8.06 14.89
CA LEU A 438 -22.88 8.17 13.45
C LEU A 438 -23.29 6.81 12.85
N PRO A 439 -24.28 6.79 11.93
CA PRO A 439 -24.49 5.65 11.05
C PRO A 439 -23.22 5.35 10.24
N GLN A 440 -23.05 4.10 9.81
CA GLN A 440 -21.84 3.65 9.09
C GLN A 440 -21.51 4.54 7.88
N ARG A 441 -22.50 4.88 7.05
CA ARG A 441 -22.31 5.77 5.88
C ARG A 441 -21.71 7.12 6.28
N LYS A 442 -22.20 7.71 7.38
CA LYS A 442 -21.67 8.98 7.91
C LYS A 442 -20.28 8.83 8.52
N LEU A 443 -19.92 7.66 9.05
CA LEU A 443 -18.52 7.38 9.44
C LEU A 443 -17.60 7.37 8.22
N VAL A 444 -18.03 6.79 7.09
CA VAL A 444 -17.24 6.78 5.85
C VAL A 444 -17.07 8.21 5.31
N GLU A 445 -18.16 8.97 5.17
CA GLU A 445 -18.13 10.36 4.68
C GLU A 445 -17.25 11.26 5.56
N LEU A 446 -17.39 11.18 6.89
CA LEU A 446 -16.53 11.92 7.81
C LEU A 446 -15.06 11.46 7.70
N GLY A 447 -14.83 10.18 7.46
CA GLY A 447 -13.50 9.60 7.34
C GLY A 447 -12.77 10.12 6.09
N GLN A 448 -13.51 10.24 4.99
CA GLN A 448 -13.02 10.85 3.75
C GLN A 448 -12.57 12.29 3.99
N VAL A 449 -13.37 13.07 4.73
CA VAL A 449 -13.02 14.45 5.12
C VAL A 449 -11.77 14.45 5.99
N LEU A 450 -11.76 13.69 7.09
CA LEU A 450 -10.65 13.66 8.06
C LEU A 450 -9.34 13.18 7.43
N GLY A 451 -9.38 12.19 6.54
CA GLY A 451 -8.19 11.73 5.82
C GLY A 451 -7.54 12.85 5.00
N ARG A 452 -8.35 13.72 4.38
CA ARG A 452 -7.88 14.88 3.61
C ARG A 452 -7.36 16.00 4.50
N VAL A 453 -7.99 16.23 5.67
CA VAL A 453 -7.46 17.15 6.69
C VAL A 453 -6.08 16.70 7.18
N ILE A 454 -5.91 15.41 7.49
CA ILE A 454 -4.62 14.83 7.89
C ILE A 454 -3.59 14.97 6.77
N SER A 455 -3.99 14.75 5.52
CA SER A 455 -3.11 14.96 4.36
C SER A 455 -2.71 16.43 4.19
N MET A 456 -3.62 17.37 4.48
CA MET A 456 -3.35 18.80 4.44
C MET A 456 -2.34 19.23 5.51
N ASP A 457 -2.43 18.65 6.70
CA ASP A 457 -1.44 18.83 7.77
C ASP A 457 -0.03 18.37 7.34
N MET A 458 0.07 17.23 6.65
CA MET A 458 1.33 16.75 6.07
C MET A 458 1.87 17.68 4.99
N VAL A 459 1.01 18.29 4.15
CA VAL A 459 1.44 19.26 3.13
C VAL A 459 1.98 20.53 3.79
N HIS A 460 1.35 21.03 4.85
CA HIS A 460 1.88 22.14 5.66
C HIS A 460 3.24 21.80 6.26
N GLN A 461 3.39 20.59 6.81
CA GLN A 461 4.69 20.13 7.30
C GLN A 461 5.75 20.09 6.19
N LEU A 462 5.40 19.63 4.99
CA LEU A 462 6.31 19.63 3.85
C LEU A 462 6.68 21.06 3.40
N ALA A 463 5.75 22.01 3.53
CA ALA A 463 6.00 23.43 3.26
C ALA A 463 7.02 24.02 4.23
N ASP A 464 6.92 23.72 5.53
CA ASP A 464 7.89 24.13 6.56
C ASP A 464 9.31 23.60 6.25
N GLU A 465 9.40 22.47 5.54
CA GLU A 465 10.66 21.83 5.12
C GLU A 465 11.24 22.44 3.84
N GLY A 466 10.61 23.46 3.26
CA GLY A 466 11.12 24.21 2.12
C GLY A 466 10.81 23.59 0.75
N PHE A 467 9.78 22.75 0.64
CA PHE A 467 9.30 22.27 -0.65
C PHE A 467 8.73 23.43 -1.49
N ARG A 468 8.69 23.27 -2.83
CA ARG A 468 8.36 24.39 -3.73
C ARG A 468 6.97 24.98 -3.42
N ALA A 469 6.93 26.28 -3.15
CA ALA A 469 5.74 26.98 -2.66
C ALA A 469 4.56 26.95 -3.65
N ASP A 470 4.82 27.04 -4.96
CA ASP A 470 3.80 26.96 -6.01
C ASP A 470 3.07 25.60 -6.02
N LEU A 471 3.82 24.51 -5.81
CA LEU A 471 3.26 23.17 -5.70
C LEU A 471 2.49 22.97 -4.40
N ILE A 472 3.00 23.50 -3.29
CA ILE A 472 2.33 23.47 -1.98
C ILE A 472 0.97 24.16 -2.08
N GLU A 473 0.93 25.36 -2.64
CA GLU A 473 -0.31 26.11 -2.83
C GLU A 473 -1.34 25.31 -3.65
N GLY A 474 -0.91 24.72 -4.77
CA GLY A 474 -1.78 23.85 -5.58
C GLY A 474 -2.32 22.64 -4.81
N GLY A 475 -1.47 21.98 -4.02
CA GLY A 475 -1.86 20.84 -3.16
C GLY A 475 -2.88 21.22 -2.09
N LEU A 476 -2.64 22.33 -1.37
CA LEU A 476 -3.53 22.84 -0.35
C LEU A 476 -4.88 23.28 -0.94
N ASN A 477 -4.87 23.96 -2.09
CA ASN A 477 -6.08 24.39 -2.77
C ASN A 477 -6.97 23.20 -3.18
N MET A 478 -6.37 22.14 -3.74
CA MET A 478 -7.13 20.94 -4.10
C MET A 478 -7.72 20.24 -2.87
N LEU A 479 -6.93 20.06 -1.80
CA LEU A 479 -7.42 19.45 -0.56
C LEU A 479 -8.56 20.27 0.05
N HIS A 480 -8.44 21.60 0.08
CA HIS A 480 -9.49 22.47 0.59
C HIS A 480 -10.80 22.29 -0.20
N GLN A 481 -10.73 22.26 -1.53
CA GLN A 481 -11.90 22.02 -2.39
C GLN A 481 -12.53 20.63 -2.13
N GLU A 482 -11.73 19.57 -2.05
CA GLU A 482 -12.24 18.22 -1.78
C GLU A 482 -12.86 18.10 -0.38
N ILE A 483 -12.26 18.74 0.62
CA ILE A 483 -12.80 18.81 1.98
C ILE A 483 -14.15 19.51 1.96
N GLN A 484 -14.27 20.67 1.30
CA GLN A 484 -15.54 21.38 1.17
C GLN A 484 -16.61 20.52 0.49
N GLN A 485 -16.29 19.89 -0.64
CA GLN A 485 -17.23 19.05 -1.39
C GLN A 485 -17.72 17.86 -0.55
N THR A 486 -16.80 17.14 0.07
CA THR A 486 -17.12 15.95 0.86
C THR A 486 -17.87 16.32 2.15
N MET A 487 -17.52 17.45 2.76
CA MET A 487 -18.20 17.96 3.96
C MET A 487 -19.64 18.39 3.67
N SER A 488 -19.91 18.93 2.49
CA SER A 488 -21.28 19.19 2.03
C SER A 488 -22.09 17.89 2.00
N ASN A 489 -21.53 16.79 1.46
CA ASN A 489 -22.19 15.48 1.48
C ASN A 489 -22.44 14.99 2.92
N PHE A 490 -21.46 15.15 3.80
CA PHE A 490 -21.60 14.79 5.21
C PHE A 490 -22.76 15.52 5.91
N LYS A 491 -22.98 16.81 5.60
CA LYS A 491 -24.06 17.60 6.20
C LYS A 491 -25.45 17.24 5.66
N LEU A 492 -25.55 16.64 4.47
CA LEU A 492 -26.84 16.24 3.89
C LEU A 492 -27.43 15.03 4.64
N GLN A 493 -28.69 15.13 5.04
CA GLN A 493 -29.44 14.00 5.58
C GLN A 493 -30.22 13.34 4.45
N THR A 494 -29.73 12.20 3.96
CA THR A 494 -30.47 11.37 3.00
C THR A 494 -30.88 10.06 3.64
N GLN A 495 -32.12 9.64 3.39
CA GLN A 495 -32.57 8.29 3.65
C GLN A 495 -32.61 7.58 2.30
N ASP A 496 -31.59 6.76 2.03
CA ASP A 496 -31.52 6.01 0.78
C ASP A 496 -32.28 4.70 0.99
N LEU A 497 -33.28 4.44 0.15
CA LEU A 497 -34.00 3.18 0.11
C LEU A 497 -33.66 2.49 -1.22
N VAL A 498 -33.26 1.22 -1.14
CA VAL A 498 -33.06 0.40 -2.35
C VAL A 498 -34.42 0.00 -2.87
N VAL A 499 -34.69 0.30 -4.14
CA VAL A 499 -35.90 -0.15 -4.85
C VAL A 499 -35.51 -1.40 -5.64
N GLU A 500 -35.91 -2.57 -5.15
CA GLU A 500 -35.57 -3.85 -5.81
C GLU A 500 -36.32 -4.02 -7.13
N ASP A 501 -37.61 -3.68 -7.16
CA ASP A 501 -38.48 -3.74 -8.35
C ASP A 501 -38.33 -2.50 -9.25
N TYR A 502 -37.12 -1.93 -9.37
CA TYR A 502 -36.87 -0.68 -10.10
C TYR A 502 -37.30 -0.72 -11.57
N GLN A 503 -37.57 -1.90 -12.15
CA GLN A 503 -37.97 -2.09 -13.54
C GLN A 503 -39.46 -1.83 -13.78
N GLU A 504 -40.28 -1.93 -12.73
CA GLU A 504 -41.72 -1.68 -12.84
C GLU A 504 -41.96 -0.19 -13.14
N ASN A 505 -42.71 0.10 -14.20
CA ASN A 505 -43.09 1.45 -14.63
C ASN A 505 -41.92 2.44 -14.84
N SER A 506 -40.68 1.97 -14.99
CA SER A 506 -39.50 2.82 -15.12
C SER A 506 -38.87 2.82 -16.52
N SER A 507 -39.46 2.10 -17.47
CA SER A 507 -38.97 2.10 -18.85
C SER A 507 -39.07 3.50 -19.46
N TRP A 508 -37.92 4.17 -19.60
CA TRP A 508 -37.83 5.54 -20.13
C TRP A 508 -38.52 5.69 -21.49
N LEU A 509 -38.53 4.62 -22.30
CA LEU A 509 -39.17 4.58 -23.62
C LEU A 509 -40.68 4.88 -23.54
N LYS A 510 -41.36 4.47 -22.46
CA LYS A 510 -42.79 4.72 -22.26
C LYS A 510 -43.12 6.21 -22.02
N PHE A 511 -42.11 7.04 -21.75
CA PHE A 511 -42.23 8.48 -21.53
C PHE A 511 -41.59 9.31 -22.66
N SER A 512 -41.23 8.65 -23.76
CA SER A 512 -40.53 9.25 -24.90
C SER A 512 -41.43 9.49 -26.12
N LEU A 513 -42.71 9.10 -26.01
CA LEU A 513 -43.79 9.31 -26.98
C LEU A 513 -44.78 10.29 -26.37
#